data_AF-A0A820QUB1-F1
#
_entry.id   AF-A0A820QUB1-F1
#
_cell.length_a   1.000
_cell.length_b   1.000
_cell.length_c   1.000
_cell.angle_alpha   90.00
_cell.angle_beta   90.00
_cell.angle_gamma   90.00
#
_symmetry.space_group_name_H-M   'P 1'
#
loop_
_entity.id
_entity.type
_entity.pdbx_description
1 polymer ?
#
loop_
_entity_poly.entity_id
_entity_poly.type
_entity_poly.pdbx_seq_one_letter_code
_entity_poly.pdbx_strand_id
1 'polypeptide(L)'
;ATLRKLGLDVIELPADESLPEGVFVEDTAVICDGIALMCRPGIPGRLKEVDIIRTILKREGLIIIDIEDPLATIDGGDVLFTGREFFVGLSKTTNMAGAKAVASAFP
;
A
#
# COMPACT_ATOMS: atom_id res chain seq x y z
N ALA A 1 -18.90 -0.46 8.66
CA ALA A 1 -20.09 0.40 8.96
C ALA A 1 -19.72 1.84 9.33
N THR A 2 -18.80 2.08 10.28
CA THR A 2 -18.44 3.44 10.73
C THR A 2 -17.93 4.37 9.63
N LEU A 3 -17.02 3.90 8.75
CA LEU A 3 -16.49 4.71 7.63
C LEU A 3 -17.61 5.27 6.72
N ARG A 4 -18.56 4.41 6.32
CA ARG A 4 -19.74 4.84 5.54
C ARG A 4 -20.60 5.87 6.29
N LYS A 5 -20.77 5.73 7.60
CA LYS A 5 -21.52 6.69 8.43
C LYS A 5 -20.85 8.05 8.53
N LEU A 6 -19.52 8.11 8.37
CA LEU A 6 -18.75 9.36 8.30
C LEU A 6 -18.83 10.02 6.92
N GLY A 7 -19.59 9.45 5.97
CA GLY A 7 -19.76 10.01 4.62
C GLY A 7 -18.67 9.61 3.63
N LEU A 8 -17.78 8.68 3.99
CA LEU A 8 -16.80 8.13 3.07
C LEU A 8 -17.47 7.17 2.09
N ASP A 9 -17.09 7.26 0.81
CA ASP A 9 -17.38 6.19 -0.14
C ASP A 9 -16.46 5.00 0.16
N VAL A 10 -17.05 3.82 0.31
CA VAL A 10 -16.34 2.62 0.77
C VAL A 10 -16.53 1.51 -0.24
N ILE A 11 -15.47 1.26 -0.99
CA ILE A 11 -15.31 0.10 -1.84
C ILE A 11 -14.98 -1.09 -0.96
N GLU A 12 -15.87 -2.07 -0.93
CA GLU A 12 -15.71 -3.31 -0.17
C GLU A 12 -15.46 -4.44 -1.17
N LEU A 13 -14.34 -5.14 -0.98
CA LEU A 13 -13.91 -6.21 -1.89
C LEU A 13 -14.44 -7.55 -1.38
N PRO A 14 -14.79 -8.48 -2.28
CA PRO A 14 -15.13 -9.84 -1.87
C PRO A 14 -13.92 -10.51 -1.23
N ALA A 15 -14.16 -11.36 -0.22
CA ALA A 15 -13.12 -12.19 0.35
C ALA A 15 -12.59 -13.18 -0.70
N ASP A 16 -11.29 -13.43 -0.67
CA ASP A 16 -10.62 -14.47 -1.44
C ASP A 16 -9.95 -15.43 -0.44
N GLU A 17 -10.51 -16.63 -0.29
CA GLU A 17 -9.99 -17.66 0.64
C GLU A 17 -8.56 -18.11 0.30
N SER A 18 -8.05 -17.78 -0.89
CA SER A 18 -6.64 -18.00 -1.24
C SER A 18 -5.69 -16.93 -0.71
N LEU A 19 -6.23 -15.82 -0.17
CA LEU A 19 -5.50 -14.66 0.34
C LEU A 19 -5.91 -14.37 1.80
N PRO A 20 -5.40 -15.14 2.77
CA PRO A 20 -5.81 -15.00 4.18
C PRO A 20 -5.52 -13.63 4.77
N GLU A 21 -4.55 -12.90 4.23
CA GLU A 21 -4.16 -11.55 4.66
C GLU A 21 -4.86 -10.45 3.85
N GLY A 22 -5.77 -10.80 2.93
CA GLY A 22 -6.41 -9.85 2.01
C GLY A 22 -7.28 -8.78 2.66
N VAL A 23 -7.59 -8.92 3.95
CA VAL A 23 -8.25 -7.87 4.75
C VAL A 23 -7.30 -6.72 5.10
N PHE A 24 -6.00 -6.96 5.14
CA PHE A 24 -4.96 -5.98 5.49
C PHE A 24 -4.51 -5.19 4.26
N VAL A 25 -5.46 -4.46 3.67
CA VAL A 25 -5.23 -3.66 2.44
C VAL A 25 -4.21 -2.53 2.64
N GLU A 26 -4.00 -2.08 3.88
CA GLU A 26 -3.00 -1.05 4.24
C GLU A 26 -1.59 -1.43 3.77
N ASP A 27 -1.22 -2.71 3.82
CA ASP A 27 0.14 -3.11 3.48
C ASP A 27 0.41 -3.11 1.97
N THR A 28 -0.63 -2.97 1.15
CA THR A 28 -0.53 -3.12 -0.31
C THR A 28 -0.18 -1.82 -1.03
N ALA A 29 -0.45 -0.66 -0.43
CA ALA A 29 -0.16 0.64 -1.03
C ALA A 29 -0.05 1.75 0.02
N VAL A 30 0.85 2.70 -0.21
CA VAL A 30 0.90 3.98 0.50
C VAL A 30 0.34 5.05 -0.43
N ILE A 31 -0.60 5.86 0.07
CA ILE A 31 -1.29 6.87 -0.74
C ILE A 31 -1.07 8.26 -0.14
N CYS A 32 -0.66 9.21 -0.97
CA CYS A 32 -0.52 10.62 -0.61
C CYS A 32 -0.81 11.50 -1.83
N ASP A 33 -1.62 12.55 -1.66
CA ASP A 33 -1.94 13.56 -2.69
C ASP A 33 -2.30 13.00 -4.09
N GLY A 34 -3.10 11.93 -4.13
CA GLY A 34 -3.57 11.31 -5.37
C GLY A 34 -2.57 10.36 -6.04
N ILE A 35 -1.40 10.15 -5.42
CA ILE A 35 -0.38 9.19 -5.82
C ILE A 35 -0.49 7.96 -4.93
N ALA A 36 -0.47 6.77 -5.54
CA ALA A 36 -0.40 5.49 -4.86
C ALA A 36 0.93 4.81 -5.18
N LEU A 37 1.82 4.72 -4.19
CA LEU A 37 2.98 3.85 -4.24
C LEU A 37 2.53 2.43 -3.92
N MET A 38 2.62 1.53 -4.89
CA MET A 38 2.31 0.12 -4.68
C MET A 38 3.43 -0.54 -3.87
N CYS A 39 3.08 -1.05 -2.71
CA CYS A 39 4.02 -1.71 -1.82
C CYS A 39 4.49 -3.05 -2.42
N ARG A 40 5.57 -3.60 -1.85
CA ARG A 40 6.13 -4.87 -2.26
C ARG A 40 6.33 -5.74 -1.01
N PRO A 41 5.26 -6.41 -0.54
CA PRO A 41 5.34 -7.24 0.64
C PRO A 41 6.40 -8.34 0.48
N GLY A 42 7.18 -8.58 1.52
CA GLY A 42 8.25 -9.59 1.51
C GLY A 42 7.74 -11.04 1.43
N ILE A 43 6.43 -11.25 1.58
CA ILE A 43 5.77 -12.55 1.51
C ILE A 43 5.17 -12.73 0.11
N PRO A 44 5.67 -13.66 -0.73
CA PRO A 44 5.21 -13.80 -2.11
C PRO A 44 3.69 -14.01 -2.28
N GLY A 45 3.05 -14.67 -1.31
CA GLY A 45 1.60 -14.91 -1.33
C GLY A 45 0.75 -13.64 -1.34
N ARG A 46 1.30 -12.49 -0.90
CA ARG A 46 0.58 -11.21 -0.83
C ARG A 46 0.67 -10.37 -2.10
N LEU A 47 1.49 -10.76 -3.09
CA LEU A 47 1.64 -9.99 -4.33
C LEU A 47 0.33 -9.90 -5.13
N LYS A 48 -0.51 -10.94 -5.06
CA LYS A 48 -1.85 -10.93 -5.68
C LYS A 48 -2.77 -9.88 -5.04
N GLU A 49 -2.63 -9.62 -3.74
CA GLU A 49 -3.37 -8.57 -3.03
C GLU A 49 -3.00 -7.19 -3.60
N VAL A 50 -1.70 -6.95 -3.83
CA VAL A 50 -1.18 -5.72 -4.45
C VAL A 50 -1.76 -5.52 -5.85
N ASP A 51 -1.85 -6.57 -6.67
CA ASP A 51 -2.39 -6.47 -8.03
C ASP A 51 -3.89 -6.11 -8.06
N ILE A 52 -4.66 -6.67 -7.12
CA ILE A 52 -6.09 -6.36 -6.95
C ILE A 52 -6.24 -4.88 -6.57
N ILE A 53 -5.51 -4.43 -5.55
CA ILE A 53 -5.57 -3.05 -5.06
C ILE A 53 -5.09 -2.06 -6.13
N ARG A 54 -4.02 -2.37 -6.87
CA ARG A 54 -3.54 -1.55 -8.01
C ARG A 54 -4.66 -1.27 -9.00
N THR A 55 -5.42 -2.30 -9.36
CA THR A 55 -6.51 -2.20 -10.34
C THR A 55 -7.60 -1.26 -9.86
N ILE A 56 -7.95 -1.33 -8.56
CA ILE A 56 -8.98 -0.50 -7.95
C ILE A 56 -8.50 0.96 -7.88
N LEU A 57 -7.30 1.21 -7.34
CA LEU A 57 -6.77 2.57 -7.20
C LEU A 57 -6.62 3.26 -8.56
N LYS A 58 -6.20 2.52 -9.59
CA LYS A 58 -6.13 3.04 -10.96
C LYS A 58 -7.51 3.42 -11.51
N ARG A 59 -8.55 2.62 -11.20
CA ARG A 59 -9.94 2.91 -11.60
C ARG A 59 -10.48 4.15 -10.87
N GLU A 60 -10.09 4.36 -9.62
CA GLU A 60 -10.39 5.56 -8.84
C GLU A 60 -9.56 6.79 -9.25
N GLY A 61 -8.72 6.65 -10.28
CA GLY A 61 -8.01 7.77 -10.91
C GLY A 61 -6.69 8.16 -10.24
N LEU A 62 -6.17 7.35 -9.32
CA LEU A 62 -4.88 7.60 -8.69
C LEU A 62 -3.73 7.34 -9.66
N ILE A 63 -2.65 8.11 -9.51
CA ILE A 63 -1.39 7.87 -10.20
C ILE A 63 -0.68 6.71 -9.51
N ILE A 64 -0.47 5.62 -10.26
CA ILE A 64 0.21 4.44 -9.74
C ILE A 64 1.72 4.58 -9.94
N ILE A 65 2.47 4.40 -8.86
CA ILE A 65 3.94 4.27 -8.87
C ILE A 65 4.30 2.89 -8.35
N ASP A 66 5.11 2.16 -9.11
CA ASP A 66 5.64 0.86 -8.71
C ASP A 66 7.08 1.00 -8.21
N ILE A 67 7.46 0.13 -7.27
CA ILE A 67 8.84 0.05 -6.80
C ILE A 67 9.68 -0.73 -7.82
N GLU A 68 10.63 -0.06 -8.46
CA GLU A 68 11.47 -0.64 -9.51
C GLU A 68 12.51 -1.63 -8.96
N ASP A 69 13.04 -1.39 -7.76
CA ASP A 69 14.07 -2.24 -7.15
C ASP A 69 13.44 -3.59 -6.75
N PRO A 70 13.83 -4.71 -7.38
CA PRO A 70 13.26 -6.02 -7.09
C PRO A 70 13.62 -6.52 -5.69
N LEU A 71 14.66 -5.96 -5.06
CA LEU A 71 15.13 -6.29 -3.71
C LEU A 71 14.48 -5.42 -2.64
N ALA A 72 13.75 -4.37 -3.01
CA ALA A 72 12.98 -3.58 -2.07
C ALA A 72 11.83 -4.42 -1.51
N THR A 73 11.64 -4.32 -0.19
CA THR A 73 10.46 -4.85 0.49
C THR A 73 9.89 -3.75 1.36
N ILE A 74 8.57 -3.61 1.34
CA ILE A 74 7.84 -2.65 2.16
C ILE A 74 6.42 -3.12 2.36
N ASP A 75 5.94 -3.01 3.60
CA ASP A 75 4.54 -3.08 3.96
C ASP A 75 4.08 -1.66 4.34
N GLY A 76 2.92 -1.25 3.85
CA GLY A 76 2.34 0.06 4.14
C GLY A 76 2.11 0.32 5.64
N GLY A 77 1.87 -0.71 6.45
CA GLY A 77 1.74 -0.58 7.91
C GLY A 77 3.01 -0.08 8.62
N ASP A 78 4.20 -0.16 7.98
CA ASP A 78 5.44 0.42 8.51
C ASP A 78 5.61 1.92 8.15
N VAL A 79 4.67 2.52 7.42
CA VAL A 79 4.75 3.91 6.94
C VAL A 79 3.79 4.81 7.73
N LEU A 80 4.36 5.72 8.50
CA LEU A 80 3.61 6.74 9.24
C LEU A 80 3.72 8.09 8.53
N PHE A 81 2.61 8.60 8.00
CA PHE A 81 2.50 9.96 7.50
C PHE A 81 1.92 10.90 8.55
N THR A 82 2.63 11.97 8.87
CA THR A 82 2.20 12.93 9.90
C THR A 82 1.35 14.09 9.36
N GLY A 83 1.10 14.10 8.04
CA GLY A 83 0.60 15.29 7.34
C GLY A 83 1.70 16.28 6.94
N ARG A 84 2.96 16.01 7.27
CA ARG A 84 4.13 16.85 6.92
C ARG A 84 5.32 16.06 6.44
N GLU A 85 5.54 14.90 7.05
CA GLU A 85 6.68 14.03 6.76
C GLU A 85 6.30 12.57 6.94
N PHE A 86 7.12 11.69 6.37
CA PHE A 86 6.99 10.25 6.49
C PHE A 86 8.05 9.70 7.43
N PHE A 87 7.64 8.84 8.35
CA PHE A 87 8.52 7.93 9.07
C PHE A 87 8.31 6.53 8.53
N VAL A 88 9.39 5.84 8.16
CA VAL A 88 9.34 4.46 7.68
C VAL A 88 10.08 3.57 8.67
N GLY A 89 9.36 2.63 9.27
CA GLY A 89 9.90 1.60 10.13
C GLY A 89 10.75 0.60 9.33
N LEU A 90 11.96 0.30 9.82
CA LEU A 90 12.73 -0.83 9.31
C LEU A 90 12.36 -2.08 10.09
N SER A 91 11.86 -3.09 9.41
CA SER A 91 11.25 -4.26 10.02
C SER A 91 11.70 -5.54 9.30
N LYS A 92 11.05 -6.67 9.60
CA LYS A 92 11.25 -7.92 8.87
C LYS A 92 10.67 -7.87 7.46
N THR A 93 9.69 -7.01 7.22
CA THR A 93 8.99 -6.90 5.94
C THR A 93 9.31 -5.60 5.21
N THR A 94 9.82 -4.58 5.91
CA THR A 94 10.27 -3.31 5.31
C THR A 94 11.78 -3.11 5.43
N ASN A 95 12.45 -2.94 4.29
CA ASN A 95 13.90 -2.70 4.24
C ASN A 95 14.25 -1.28 3.77
N MET A 96 15.55 -0.94 3.81
CA MET A 96 16.03 0.40 3.43
C MET A 96 15.73 0.77 1.98
N ALA A 97 15.70 -0.19 1.06
CA ALA A 97 15.35 0.08 -0.34
C ALA A 97 13.85 0.41 -0.46
N GLY A 98 12.98 -0.28 0.29
CA GLY A 98 11.56 0.07 0.42
C GLY A 98 11.35 1.46 1.01
N ALA A 99 12.05 1.80 2.10
CA ALA A 99 11.97 3.13 2.70
C ALA A 99 12.42 4.25 1.73
N LYS A 100 13.47 4.01 0.95
CA LYS A 100 13.90 4.95 -0.10
C LYS A 100 12.87 5.08 -1.23
N ALA A 101 12.12 4.03 -1.53
CA ALA A 101 11.05 4.11 -2.53
C ALA A 101 9.93 5.07 -2.10
N VAL A 102 9.58 5.10 -0.80
CA VAL A 102 8.65 6.11 -0.24
C VAL A 102 9.19 7.52 -0.46
N ALA A 103 10.45 7.77 -0.13
CA ALA A 103 11.08 9.08 -0.32
C ALA A 103 11.15 9.50 -1.81
N SER A 104 11.35 8.56 -2.73
CA SER A 104 11.35 8.83 -4.17
C SER A 104 9.94 9.11 -4.71
N ALA A 105 8.91 8.45 -4.18
CA ALA A 105 7.53 8.59 -4.62
C ALA A 105 6.86 9.87 -4.09
N PHE A 106 7.26 10.33 -2.89
CA PHE A 106 6.67 11.48 -2.20
C PHE A 106 7.76 12.48 -1.79
N PRO A 107 8.23 13.33 -2.72
CA PRO A 107 9.31 14.30 -2.47
C PRO A 107 8.90 15.49 -1.60
#